data_AF-A0AAF0BFZ8-F1
#
_entry.id   AF-A0AAF0BFZ8-F1
#
_cell.length_a   1.000
_cell.length_b   1.000
_cell.length_c   1.000
_cell.angle_alpha   90.00
_cell.angle_beta   90.00
_cell.angle_gamma   90.00
#
_symmetry.space_group_name_H-M   'P 1'
#
loop_
_entity.id
_entity.type
_entity.pdbx_description
1 polymer ?
#
loop_
_entity_poly.entity_id
_entity_poly.type
_entity_poly.pdbx_seq_one_letter_code
_entity_poly.pdbx_strand_id
1 'polypeptide(L)'
;MPDLATLQKAMKAEILGAEPEAVIGLAINGHGLDPHARLRIHANTLRLGLIDTLMDRYPSCRAFVGDEFWRAVARAYVKVHAPQSAVLHDYGASMGDFLGGFGPVQTLPYLADLARLEWLIHDIQNRAGDAEARLASAYPVFDLWRAANGYIAPEAVDLAVGRQQVLVAGRSGEVHVELEGEAA
;
A
#
# COMPACT_ATOMS: atom_id res chain seq x y z
N MET A 1 -23.07 21.80 -22.97
CA MET A 1 -21.83 21.30 -22.36
C MET A 1 -22.21 20.42 -21.17
N PRO A 2 -21.54 19.29 -20.94
CA PRO A 2 -21.74 18.50 -19.72
C PRO A 2 -21.42 19.35 -18.49
N ASP A 3 -22.12 19.13 -17.38
CA ASP A 3 -21.75 19.72 -16.10
C ASP A 3 -20.44 19.11 -15.56
N LEU A 4 -19.86 19.78 -14.57
CA LEU A 4 -18.58 19.38 -13.98
C LEU A 4 -18.65 17.97 -13.35
N ALA A 5 -19.76 17.62 -12.70
CA ALA A 5 -19.90 16.34 -12.02
C ALA A 5 -19.92 15.18 -13.03
N THR A 6 -20.61 15.36 -14.15
CA THR A 6 -20.66 14.42 -15.26
C THR A 6 -19.26 14.23 -15.87
N LEU A 7 -18.54 15.33 -16.11
CA LEU A 7 -17.18 15.27 -16.65
C LEU A 7 -16.20 14.57 -15.69
N GLN A 8 -16.24 14.91 -14.39
CA GLN A 8 -15.39 14.29 -13.38
C GLN A 8 -15.67 12.79 -13.24
N LYS A 9 -16.94 12.38 -13.32
CA LYS A 9 -17.34 10.96 -13.27
C LYS A 9 -16.78 10.19 -14.47
N ALA A 10 -16.95 10.72 -15.68
CA ALA A 10 -16.43 10.10 -16.90
C ALA A 10 -14.90 10.03 -16.89
N MET A 11 -14.22 11.11 -16.48
CA MET A 11 -12.76 11.13 -16.37
C MET A 11 -12.27 10.09 -15.36
N LYS A 12 -12.89 10.01 -14.18
CA LYS A 12 -12.56 9.01 -13.16
C LYS A 12 -12.74 7.60 -13.70
N ALA A 13 -13.85 7.32 -14.38
CA ALA A 13 -14.11 5.99 -14.94
C ALA A 13 -13.04 5.58 -15.96
N GLU A 14 -12.73 6.44 -16.93
CA GLU A 14 -11.74 6.14 -17.98
C GLU A 14 -10.31 6.04 -17.41
N ILE A 15 -9.93 6.91 -16.46
CA ILE A 15 -8.65 6.82 -15.74
C ILE A 15 -8.52 5.47 -15.02
N LEU A 16 -9.61 4.97 -14.42
CA LEU A 16 -9.65 3.68 -13.73
C LEU A 16 -9.80 2.48 -14.69
N GLY A 17 -9.87 2.71 -16.00
CA GLY A 17 -9.86 1.67 -17.03
C GLY A 17 -11.23 1.30 -17.61
N ALA A 18 -12.26 2.11 -17.39
CA ALA A 18 -13.52 1.98 -18.12
C ALA A 18 -13.36 2.38 -19.60
N GLU A 19 -14.31 1.96 -20.42
CA GLU A 19 -14.34 2.32 -21.84
C GLU A 19 -14.48 3.85 -22.04
N PRO A 20 -13.89 4.41 -23.12
CA PRO A 20 -13.99 5.82 -23.46
C PRO A 20 -15.42 6.34 -23.54
N GLU A 21 -15.74 7.39 -22.78
CA GLU A 21 -17.04 8.06 -22.87
C GLU A 21 -17.00 9.25 -23.83
N ALA A 22 -17.99 9.37 -24.73
CA ALA A 22 -18.04 10.44 -25.73
C ALA A 22 -17.97 11.86 -25.14
N VAL A 23 -18.40 12.03 -23.87
CA VAL A 23 -18.34 13.30 -23.15
C VAL A 23 -16.91 13.82 -22.99
N ILE A 24 -15.92 12.93 -22.91
CA ILE A 24 -14.50 13.27 -22.80
C ILE A 24 -13.99 13.91 -24.09
N GLY A 25 -14.32 13.32 -25.24
CA GLY A 25 -13.95 13.85 -26.55
C GLY A 25 -14.52 15.25 -26.84
N LEU A 26 -15.64 15.60 -26.21
CA LEU A 26 -16.29 16.90 -26.33
C LEU A 26 -15.77 17.96 -25.35
N ALA A 27 -15.14 17.55 -24.24
CA ALA A 27 -14.81 18.44 -23.13
C ALA A 27 -13.30 18.66 -22.93
N ILE A 28 -12.46 17.70 -23.32
CA ILE A 28 -11.00 17.80 -23.15
C ILE A 28 -10.37 18.31 -24.45
N ASN A 29 -9.65 19.44 -24.37
CA ASN A 29 -8.83 19.88 -25.49
C ASN A 29 -7.65 18.92 -25.68
N GLY A 30 -7.58 18.30 -26.86
CA GLY A 30 -6.52 17.37 -27.20
C GLY A 30 -5.12 17.98 -27.33
N HIS A 31 -5.01 19.29 -27.61
CA HIS A 31 -3.75 19.99 -27.92
C HIS A 31 -2.85 19.23 -28.92
N GLY A 32 -3.46 18.73 -30.01
CA GLY A 32 -2.75 17.96 -31.04
C GLY A 32 -2.74 16.44 -30.81
N LEU A 33 -3.29 15.96 -29.69
CA LEU A 33 -3.57 14.55 -29.44
C LEU A 33 -5.08 14.29 -29.46
N ASP A 34 -5.47 13.04 -29.68
CA ASP A 34 -6.81 12.59 -29.35
C ASP A 34 -7.08 12.78 -27.83
N PRO A 35 -8.23 13.36 -27.41
CA PRO A 35 -8.54 13.61 -26.00
C PRO A 35 -8.41 12.38 -25.10
N HIS A 36 -8.82 11.19 -25.59
CA HIS A 36 -8.69 9.93 -24.85
C HIS A 36 -7.24 9.46 -24.78
N ALA A 37 -6.43 9.68 -25.83
CA ALA A 37 -4.99 9.47 -25.78
C ALA A 37 -4.32 10.32 -24.69
N ARG A 38 -4.71 11.59 -24.57
CA ARG A 38 -4.20 12.48 -23.52
C ARG A 38 -4.61 12.01 -22.12
N LEU A 39 -5.85 11.55 -21.96
CA LEU A 39 -6.33 11.01 -20.68
C LEU A 39 -5.62 9.70 -20.30
N ARG A 40 -5.33 8.82 -21.26
CA ARG A 40 -4.52 7.61 -21.03
C ARG A 40 -3.11 7.92 -20.54
N ILE A 41 -2.47 8.97 -21.06
CA ILE A 41 -1.16 9.43 -20.56
C ILE A 41 -1.27 9.80 -19.08
N HIS A 42 -2.28 10.60 -18.72
CA HIS A 42 -2.52 10.96 -17.32
C HIS A 42 -2.81 9.74 -16.43
N ALA A 43 -3.63 8.80 -16.91
CA ALA A 43 -3.92 7.56 -16.21
C ALA A 43 -2.66 6.70 -15.99
N ASN A 44 -1.71 6.71 -16.93
CA ASN A 44 -0.42 6.04 -16.77
C ASN A 44 0.44 6.72 -15.70
N THR A 45 0.51 8.05 -15.69
CA THR A 45 1.22 8.79 -14.64
C THR A 45 0.63 8.50 -13.27
N LEU A 46 -0.70 8.48 -13.15
CA LEU A 46 -1.37 8.11 -11.90
C LEU A 46 -0.96 6.70 -11.46
N ARG A 47 -1.08 5.70 -12.34
CA ARG A 47 -0.71 4.31 -12.01
C ARG A 47 0.75 4.18 -11.57
N LEU A 48 1.67 4.88 -12.23
CA LEU A 48 3.08 4.90 -11.84
C LEU A 48 3.26 5.51 -10.44
N GLY A 49 2.64 6.66 -10.17
CA GLY A 49 2.70 7.28 -8.84
C GLY A 49 2.10 6.42 -7.73
N LEU A 50 1.02 5.68 -8.01
CA LEU A 50 0.44 4.71 -7.07
C LEU A 50 1.41 3.55 -6.79
N ILE A 51 2.11 3.04 -7.82
CA ILE A 51 3.12 1.99 -7.64
C ILE A 51 4.26 2.52 -6.77
N ASP A 52 4.81 3.69 -7.10
CA ASP A 52 5.95 4.25 -6.36
C ASP A 52 5.57 4.55 -4.90
N THR A 53 4.35 5.01 -4.64
CA THR A 53 3.81 5.14 -3.27
C THR A 53 3.86 3.82 -2.49
N LEU A 54 3.49 2.70 -3.13
CA LEU A 54 3.53 1.38 -2.51
C LEU A 54 4.96 0.82 -2.37
N MET A 55 5.89 1.25 -3.23
CA MET A 55 7.30 0.91 -3.09
C MET A 55 7.90 1.58 -1.84
N ASP A 56 7.53 2.83 -1.59
CA ASP A 56 8.06 3.63 -0.49
C ASP A 56 7.39 3.29 0.85
N ARG A 57 6.12 2.86 0.81
CA ARG A 57 5.35 2.55 2.03
C ARG A 57 5.69 1.21 2.67
N TYR A 58 6.24 0.28 1.89
CA TYR A 58 6.50 -1.07 2.37
C TYR A 58 7.97 -1.52 2.24
N PRO A 59 8.93 -0.74 2.78
CA PRO A 59 10.36 -1.03 2.63
C PRO A 59 10.77 -2.37 3.25
N SER A 60 10.14 -2.79 4.35
CA SER A 60 10.44 -4.05 5.04
C SER A 60 9.98 -5.24 4.20
N CYS A 61 8.74 -5.18 3.69
CA CYS A 61 8.23 -6.22 2.79
C CYS A 61 9.09 -6.33 1.52
N ARG A 62 9.45 -5.17 0.94
CA ARG A 62 10.34 -5.08 -0.22
C ARG A 62 11.71 -5.69 0.04
N ALA A 63 12.29 -5.50 1.24
CA ALA A 63 13.59 -6.05 1.60
C ALA A 63 13.62 -7.59 1.55
N PHE A 64 12.51 -8.26 1.89
CA PHE A 64 12.45 -9.73 1.91
C PHE A 64 12.22 -10.38 0.54
N VAL A 65 11.55 -9.69 -0.39
CA VAL A 65 11.18 -10.26 -1.70
C VAL A 65 11.92 -9.64 -2.87
N GLY A 66 12.60 -8.52 -2.65
CA GLY A 66 13.32 -7.75 -3.66
C GLY A 66 12.43 -6.78 -4.44
N ASP A 67 13.08 -5.75 -4.99
CA ASP A 67 12.44 -4.62 -5.67
C ASP A 67 11.61 -5.03 -6.89
N GLU A 68 12.11 -5.95 -7.71
CA GLU A 68 11.42 -6.38 -8.93
C GLU A 68 10.11 -7.08 -8.60
N PHE A 69 10.15 -8.02 -7.65
CA PHE A 69 8.97 -8.74 -7.21
C PHE A 69 7.98 -7.81 -6.51
N TRP A 70 8.45 -6.94 -5.60
CA TRP A 70 7.57 -6.00 -4.91
C TRP A 70 6.90 -5.03 -5.89
N ARG A 71 7.62 -4.59 -6.93
CA ARG A 71 7.03 -3.75 -7.99
C ARG A 71 5.94 -4.50 -8.77
N ALA A 72 6.08 -5.81 -8.98
CA ALA A 72 5.03 -6.64 -9.58
C ALA A 72 3.80 -6.78 -8.66
N VAL A 73 4.02 -6.98 -7.34
CA VAL A 73 2.96 -6.95 -6.32
C VAL A 73 2.21 -5.63 -6.34
N ALA A 74 2.92 -4.49 -6.32
CA ALA A 74 2.31 -3.17 -6.37
C ALA A 74 1.48 -2.94 -7.64
N ARG A 75 1.98 -3.39 -8.81
CA ARG A 75 1.21 -3.36 -10.07
C ARG A 75 -0.08 -4.18 -9.97
N ALA A 76 -0.02 -5.38 -9.38
CA ALA A 76 -1.18 -6.23 -9.19
C ALA A 76 -2.20 -5.60 -8.22
N TYR A 77 -1.73 -5.00 -7.13
CA TYR A 77 -2.55 -4.27 -6.16
C TYR A 77 -3.29 -3.10 -6.83
N VAL A 78 -2.58 -2.24 -7.57
CA VAL A 78 -3.14 -1.07 -8.27
C VAL A 78 -4.22 -1.46 -9.29
N LYS A 79 -4.11 -2.64 -9.90
CA LYS A 79 -5.10 -3.13 -10.87
C LYS A 79 -6.46 -3.42 -10.22
N VAL A 80 -6.49 -3.81 -8.95
CA VAL A 80 -7.71 -4.25 -8.27
C VAL A 80 -8.15 -3.32 -7.12
N HIS A 81 -7.28 -2.40 -6.70
CA HIS A 81 -7.57 -1.37 -5.68
C HIS A 81 -7.44 0.03 -6.28
N ALA A 82 -8.57 0.60 -6.69
CA ALA A 82 -8.61 2.00 -7.11
C ALA A 82 -8.42 2.95 -5.91
N PRO A 83 -7.69 4.06 -6.04
CA PRO A 83 -7.61 5.06 -5.00
C PRO A 83 -8.99 5.68 -4.74
N GLN A 84 -9.36 5.84 -3.47
CA GLN A 84 -10.64 6.43 -3.06
C GLN A 84 -10.57 7.95 -2.87
N SER A 85 -9.36 8.49 -2.72
CA SER A 85 -9.08 9.91 -2.51
C SER A 85 -7.89 10.35 -3.36
N ALA A 86 -7.78 11.66 -3.60
CA ALA A 86 -6.58 12.26 -4.18
C ALA A 86 -5.40 12.31 -3.18
N VAL A 87 -5.70 12.13 -1.88
CA VAL A 87 -4.69 12.01 -0.82
C VAL A 87 -4.24 10.57 -0.75
N LEU A 88 -2.98 10.30 -1.10
CA LEU A 88 -2.41 8.95 -1.14
C LEU A 88 -1.91 8.45 0.22
N HIS A 89 -2.15 9.20 1.29
CA HIS A 89 -1.75 8.82 2.64
C HIS A 89 -2.35 7.46 3.03
N ASP A 90 -3.62 7.24 2.71
CA ASP A 90 -4.36 6.01 3.02
C ASP A 90 -4.19 4.90 1.96
N TYR A 91 -3.48 5.18 0.86
CA TYR A 91 -3.44 4.27 -0.29
C TYR A 91 -2.49 3.08 -0.07
N GLY A 92 -3.03 1.96 0.40
CA GLY A 92 -2.23 0.77 0.70
C GLY A 92 -2.75 0.01 1.89
N ALA A 93 -3.67 0.58 2.68
CA ALA A 93 -4.23 -0.03 3.89
C ALA A 93 -4.61 -1.51 3.74
N SER A 94 -5.14 -1.91 2.58
CA SER A 94 -5.56 -3.29 2.29
C SER A 94 -4.43 -4.20 1.80
N MET A 95 -3.17 -3.77 1.79
CA MET A 95 -2.04 -4.56 1.26
C MET A 95 -1.86 -5.89 2.02
N GLY A 96 -1.98 -5.87 3.35
CA GLY A 96 -1.89 -7.10 4.15
C GLY A 96 -2.96 -8.13 3.77
N ASP A 97 -4.21 -7.67 3.59
CA ASP A 97 -5.32 -8.53 3.18
C ASP A 97 -5.18 -9.01 1.73
N PHE A 98 -4.72 -8.12 0.85
CA PHE A 98 -4.40 -8.47 -0.54
C PHE A 98 -3.35 -9.58 -0.59
N LEU A 99 -2.25 -9.45 0.16
CA LEU A 99 -1.19 -10.44 0.21
C LEU A 99 -1.68 -11.77 0.81
N GLY A 100 -2.58 -11.73 1.79
CA GLY A 100 -3.19 -12.94 2.36
C GLY A 100 -3.95 -13.78 1.33
N GLY A 101 -4.48 -13.16 0.27
CA GLY A 101 -5.13 -13.85 -0.86
C GLY A 101 -4.26 -13.99 -2.12
N PHE A 102 -3.04 -13.45 -2.13
CA PHE A 102 -2.23 -13.36 -3.33
C PHE A 102 -1.39 -14.63 -3.54
N GLY A 103 -1.80 -15.44 -4.52
CA GLY A 103 -1.17 -16.72 -4.86
C GLY A 103 0.36 -16.75 -4.87
N PRO A 104 1.04 -15.78 -5.53
CA PRO A 104 2.50 -15.76 -5.63
C PRO A 104 3.27 -15.62 -4.31
N VAL A 105 2.62 -15.23 -3.20
CA VAL A 105 3.27 -15.08 -1.88
C VAL A 105 2.81 -16.10 -0.84
N GLN A 106 2.04 -17.12 -1.25
CA GLN A 106 1.56 -18.15 -0.31
C GLN A 106 2.69 -18.92 0.40
N THR A 107 3.88 -19.00 -0.21
CA THR A 107 5.07 -19.61 0.40
C THR A 107 5.78 -18.69 1.41
N LEU A 108 5.34 -17.43 1.53
CA LEU A 108 5.87 -16.41 2.44
C LEU A 108 4.75 -15.96 3.38
N PRO A 109 4.22 -16.84 4.25
CA PRO A 109 2.98 -16.57 4.96
C PRO A 109 3.09 -15.43 5.98
N TYR A 110 4.31 -15.08 6.41
CA TYR A 110 4.59 -13.92 7.26
C TYR A 110 4.47 -12.57 6.54
N LEU A 111 4.51 -12.54 5.20
CA LEU A 111 4.60 -11.30 4.43
C LEU A 111 3.32 -10.44 4.57
N ALA A 112 2.16 -11.10 4.69
CA ALA A 112 0.89 -10.42 4.93
C ALA A 112 0.87 -9.72 6.30
N ASP A 113 1.33 -10.41 7.36
CA ASP A 113 1.37 -9.84 8.71
C ASP A 113 2.46 -8.76 8.83
N LEU A 114 3.59 -8.92 8.13
CA LEU A 114 4.61 -7.88 8.05
C LEU A 114 4.08 -6.61 7.37
N ALA A 115 3.31 -6.75 6.28
CA ALA A 115 2.66 -5.62 5.62
C ALA A 115 1.61 -4.94 6.52
N ARG A 116 0.91 -5.69 7.38
CA ARG A 116 0.01 -5.11 8.39
C ARG A 116 0.78 -4.31 9.43
N LEU A 117 1.89 -4.84 9.95
CA LEU A 117 2.73 -4.13 10.92
C LEU A 117 3.26 -2.82 10.32
N GLU A 118 3.82 -2.89 9.13
CA GLU A 118 4.37 -1.74 8.43
C GLU A 118 3.30 -0.68 8.12
N TRP A 119 2.08 -1.11 7.79
CA TRP A 119 0.94 -0.22 7.66
C TRP A 119 0.57 0.47 8.98
N LEU A 120 0.53 -0.25 10.11
CA LEU A 120 0.21 0.34 11.42
C LEU A 120 1.24 1.41 11.82
N ILE A 121 2.52 1.15 11.55
CA ILE A 121 3.60 2.12 11.77
C ILE A 121 3.35 3.36 10.92
N HIS A 122 3.11 3.20 9.61
CA HIS A 122 2.81 4.32 8.70
C HIS A 122 1.57 5.11 9.13
N ASP A 123 0.47 4.44 9.49
CA ASP A 123 -0.78 5.08 9.92
C ASP A 123 -0.55 5.92 11.20
N ILE A 124 0.11 5.34 12.21
CA ILE A 124 0.40 6.03 13.47
C ILE A 124 1.36 7.21 13.26
N GLN A 125 2.39 7.07 12.42
CA GLN A 125 3.33 8.16 12.10
C GLN A 125 2.65 9.41 11.53
N ASN A 126 1.51 9.26 10.88
CA ASN A 126 0.82 10.34 10.20
C ASN A 126 -0.48 10.78 10.90
N ARG A 127 -0.85 10.13 12.00
CA ARG A 127 -1.96 10.57 12.84
C ARG A 127 -1.58 11.82 13.63
N ALA A 128 -2.58 12.67 13.85
CA ALA A 128 -2.46 13.77 14.79
C ALA A 128 -2.78 13.27 16.21
N GLY A 129 -1.86 13.54 17.14
CA GLY A 129 -2.02 13.16 18.56
C GLY A 129 -1.56 11.74 18.86
N ASP A 130 -1.66 11.36 20.14
CA ASP A 130 -1.26 10.04 20.60
C ASP A 130 -2.24 8.98 20.12
N ALA A 131 -1.71 7.86 19.63
CA ALA A 131 -2.49 6.74 19.10
C ALA A 131 -1.78 5.41 19.34
N GLU A 132 -2.55 4.34 19.50
CA GLU A 132 -2.01 3.00 19.67
C GLU A 132 -2.79 2.00 18.83
N ALA A 133 -2.08 1.01 18.29
CA ALA A 133 -2.65 -0.10 17.54
C ALA A 133 -1.94 -1.39 17.91
N ARG A 134 -2.68 -2.50 17.89
CA ARG A 134 -2.16 -3.84 18.20
C ARG A 134 -2.27 -4.73 16.98
N LEU A 135 -1.24 -5.53 16.76
CA LEU A 135 -1.21 -6.59 15.77
C LEU A 135 -0.94 -7.92 16.44
N ALA A 136 -1.90 -8.85 16.32
CA ALA A 136 -1.64 -10.26 16.59
C ALA A 136 -1.12 -10.93 15.31
N SER A 137 0.01 -11.62 15.41
CA SER A 137 0.66 -12.30 14.29
C SER A 137 1.04 -13.72 14.66
N ALA A 138 0.83 -14.66 13.75
CA ALA A 138 1.31 -16.03 13.93
C ALA A 138 2.84 -16.15 13.76
N TYR A 139 3.48 -15.11 13.23
CA TYR A 139 4.89 -15.05 12.84
C TYR A 139 5.66 -13.98 13.64
N PRO A 140 7.00 -14.03 13.67
CA PRO A 140 7.82 -13.08 14.41
C PRO A 140 7.98 -11.74 13.65
N VAL A 141 6.87 -11.08 13.34
CA VAL A 141 6.84 -9.89 12.48
C VAL A 141 7.59 -8.70 13.07
N PHE A 142 7.67 -8.60 14.40
CA PHE A 142 8.49 -7.57 15.03
C PHE A 142 9.98 -7.77 14.73
N ASP A 143 10.47 -9.00 14.84
CA ASP A 143 11.88 -9.30 14.54
C ASP A 143 12.17 -9.25 13.04
N LEU A 144 11.22 -9.68 12.19
CA LEU A 144 11.31 -9.49 10.74
C LEU A 144 11.41 -8.01 10.37
N TRP A 145 10.58 -7.16 10.95
CA TRP A 145 10.64 -5.71 10.76
C TRP A 145 11.98 -5.15 11.27
N ARG A 146 12.44 -5.60 12.45
CA ARG A 146 13.73 -5.18 13.01
C ARG A 146 14.91 -5.56 12.11
N ALA A 147 14.90 -6.78 11.56
CA ALA A 147 15.92 -7.26 10.64
C ALA A 147 15.93 -6.44 9.34
N ALA A 148 14.76 -6.18 8.76
CA ALA A 148 14.64 -5.39 7.53
C ALA A 148 15.11 -3.94 7.70
N ASN A 149 15.03 -3.40 8.91
CA ASN A 149 15.47 -2.05 9.25
C ASN A 149 16.87 -2.01 9.91
N GLY A 150 17.59 -3.14 9.93
CA GLY A 150 18.98 -3.21 10.40
C GLY A 150 19.18 -3.17 11.92
N TYR A 151 18.13 -3.33 12.72
CA TYR A 151 18.21 -3.37 14.17
C TYR A 151 18.75 -4.71 14.71
N ILE A 152 18.58 -5.79 13.94
CA ILE A 152 19.14 -7.13 14.22
C ILE A 152 19.64 -7.76 12.93
N ALA A 153 20.50 -8.78 13.06
CA ALA A 153 20.95 -9.57 11.92
C ALA A 153 19.78 -10.46 11.40
N PRO A 154 19.59 -10.62 10.07
CA PRO A 154 18.53 -11.47 9.52
C PRO A 154 18.56 -12.91 10.02
N GLU A 155 19.76 -13.45 10.32
CA GLU A 155 19.95 -14.82 10.81
C GLU A 155 19.49 -15.00 12.26
N ALA A 156 19.28 -13.91 13.00
CA ALA A 156 18.75 -13.94 14.36
C ALA A 156 17.23 -14.10 14.40
N VAL A 157 16.54 -14.01 13.25
CA VAL A 157 15.09 -14.19 13.17
C VAL A 157 14.75 -15.68 13.17
N ASP A 158 14.12 -16.14 14.25
CA ASP A 158 13.58 -17.49 14.33
C ASP A 158 12.10 -17.52 13.91
N LEU A 159 11.84 -17.97 12.68
CA LEU A 159 10.48 -18.13 12.14
C LEU A 159 9.63 -19.16 12.89
N ALA A 160 10.22 -20.02 13.72
CA ALA A 160 9.49 -20.96 14.56
C ALA A 160 8.90 -20.28 15.81
N VAL A 161 9.38 -19.08 16.17
CA VAL A 161 8.78 -18.24 17.22
C VAL A 161 7.48 -17.68 16.68
N GLY A 162 6.37 -18.30 17.08
CA GLY A 162 5.03 -17.87 16.68
C GLY A 162 4.31 -17.07 17.74
N ARG A 163 3.16 -16.50 17.36
CA ARG A 163 2.20 -15.78 18.23
C ARG A 163 2.77 -14.57 18.96
N GLN A 164 3.03 -13.51 18.21
CA GLN A 164 3.37 -12.21 18.77
C GLN A 164 2.14 -11.31 18.90
N GLN A 165 2.09 -10.52 19.97
CA GLN A 165 1.30 -9.29 20.01
C GLN A 165 2.28 -8.12 19.91
N VAL A 166 2.12 -7.31 18.87
CA VAL A 166 2.94 -6.12 18.64
C VAL A 166 2.10 -4.90 18.94
N LEU A 167 2.57 -4.05 19.85
CA LEU A 167 2.03 -2.72 20.09
C LEU A 167 2.80 -1.72 19.24
N VAL A 168 2.07 -0.93 18.45
CA VAL A 168 2.58 0.26 17.78
C VAL A 168 1.93 1.46 18.47
N ALA A 169 2.74 2.36 19.00
CA ALA A 169 2.28 3.53 19.76
C ALA A 169 2.96 4.80 19.26
N GLY A 170 2.15 5.79 18.89
CA GLY A 170 2.60 7.16 18.61
C GLY A 170 2.46 8.00 19.87
N ARG A 171 3.56 8.55 20.37
CA ARG A 171 3.57 9.41 21.56
C ARG A 171 4.46 10.62 21.31
N SER A 172 3.93 11.83 21.51
CA SER A 172 4.72 13.07 21.38
C SER A 172 5.46 13.22 20.02
N GLY A 173 4.91 12.66 18.94
CA GLY A 173 5.49 12.72 17.59
C GLY A 173 6.51 11.62 17.27
N GLU A 174 6.80 10.72 18.20
CA GLU A 174 7.64 9.53 17.96
C GLU A 174 6.78 8.27 17.89
N VAL A 175 7.23 7.28 17.10
CA VAL A 175 6.58 5.97 17.00
C VAL A 175 7.44 4.91 17.66
N HIS A 176 6.83 4.23 18.62
CA HIS A 176 7.39 3.12 19.36
C HIS A 176 6.72 1.83 18.90
N VAL A 177 7.52 0.78 18.71
CA VAL A 177 7.05 -0.56 18.35
C VAL A 177 7.65 -1.53 19.36
N GLU A 178 6.81 -2.26 20.07
CA GLU A 178 7.22 -3.20 21.12
C GLU A 178 6.38 -4.47 21.13
N LEU A 179 6.94 -5.54 21.69
CA LEU A 179 6.19 -6.77 21.95
C LEU A 179 5.40 -6.62 23.26
N GLU A 180 4.08 -6.79 23.17
CA GLU A 180 3.28 -7.14 24.34
C GLU A 180 3.48 -8.65 24.57
N GLY A 181 3.55 -9.09 25.84
CA GLY A 181 3.85 -10.49 26.19
C GLY A 181 2.98 -11.53 25.47
N GLU A 182 3.39 -12.82 25.52
CA GLU A 182 2.75 -13.90 24.74
C GLU A 182 1.22 -13.85 24.76
N ALA A 183 0.60 -13.86 23.57
CA ALA A 183 -0.84 -14.01 23.42
C ALA A 183 -1.27 -15.32 24.12
N ALA A 184 -2.09 -15.20 25.17
CA ALA A 184 -2.69 -16.33 25.88
C ALA A 184 -3.51 -17.24 24.95
#